data_AF-A0A945FT81-F1
#
_entry.id   AF-A0A945FT81-F1
#
_cell.length_a   1.000
_cell.length_b   1.000
_cell.length_c   1.000
_cell.angle_alpha   90.00
_cell.angle_beta   90.00
_cell.angle_gamma   90.00
#
_symmetry.space_group_name_H-M   'P 1'
#
loop_
_entity.id
_entity.type
_entity.pdbx_description
1 polymer ?
#
loop_
_entity_poly.entity_id
_entity_poly.type
_entity_poly.pdbx_seq_one_letter_code
_entity_poly.pdbx_strand_id
1 'polypeptide(L)'
;LEAGIPGRGHSFPCGHCSIAFTLTSGIVFWQRSRKFALTSLALGMTYGLLMSYARIVQGGHFLSDAFCSLGVVWFTIISLYYFVFQPPRREYNPIANYTKRQKWKIVASTTILLAFLSIFIWTRRPFYKDHIGSFEILTSVKQLNIHLPDKWKIESPIFEVRQNGIFLLEIRGFAPPHTTHYLNFSSKTNESTAKLLFKETVDGYQRGFQQILKLRLPERYKGHLNTIAE
;
A
#
# COMPACT_ATOMS: atom_id res chain seq x y z
N LEU A 1 11.67 -6.17 -14.74
CA LEU A 1 10.83 -6.94 -13.79
C LEU A 1 9.67 -6.03 -13.40
N GLU A 2 8.44 -6.28 -13.87
CA GLU A 2 7.25 -5.53 -13.41
C GLU A 2 6.13 -6.46 -12.93
N ALA A 3 5.87 -6.43 -11.62
CA ALA A 3 4.63 -6.88 -10.97
C ALA A 3 4.78 -6.57 -9.48
N GLY A 4 3.91 -5.82 -8.79
CA GLY A 4 2.65 -5.22 -9.19
C GLY A 4 2.19 -4.11 -8.23
N ILE A 5 0.92 -3.73 -8.32
CA ILE A 5 0.33 -2.58 -7.61
C ILE A 5 -0.97 -3.02 -6.88
N PRO A 6 -0.93 -3.45 -5.61
CA PRO A 6 -2.12 -3.34 -4.76
C PRO A 6 -1.88 -2.30 -3.65
N GLY A 7 -1.75 -1.05 -4.08
CA GLY A 7 -1.46 0.13 -3.25
C GLY A 7 -0.33 1.04 -3.75
N ARG A 8 0.15 0.79 -5.00
CA ARG A 8 1.15 1.53 -5.80
C ARG A 8 2.62 1.54 -5.30
N GLY A 9 3.05 0.48 -4.59
CA GLY A 9 4.48 0.21 -4.36
C GLY A 9 5.15 -0.47 -5.57
N HIS A 10 6.49 -0.43 -5.63
CA HIS A 10 7.26 -1.15 -6.65
C HIS A 10 7.38 -2.66 -6.33
N SER A 11 7.62 -3.44 -7.38
CA SER A 11 7.85 -4.89 -7.34
C SER A 11 9.12 -5.30 -6.59
N PHE A 12 10.16 -4.48 -6.66
CA PHE A 12 11.50 -4.89 -6.25
C PHE A 12 12.08 -3.94 -5.18
N PRO A 13 12.60 -4.47 -4.06
CA PRO A 13 12.45 -5.83 -3.53
C PRO A 13 11.07 -6.06 -2.88
N CYS A 14 10.69 -7.33 -2.67
CA CYS A 14 9.47 -7.66 -1.93
C CYS A 14 9.60 -7.31 -0.44
N GLY A 15 9.09 -6.15 -0.04
CA GLY A 15 9.12 -5.69 1.36
C GLY A 15 8.43 -6.66 2.34
N HIS A 16 7.28 -7.22 1.95
CA HIS A 16 6.56 -8.21 2.77
C HIS A 16 7.39 -9.48 2.99
N CYS A 17 8.11 -9.93 1.96
CA CYS A 17 9.00 -11.09 2.03
C CYS A 17 10.19 -10.78 2.94
N SER A 18 10.80 -9.60 2.79
CA SER A 18 11.93 -9.15 3.61
C SER A 18 11.59 -9.18 5.10
N ILE A 19 10.44 -8.60 5.50
CA ILE A 19 9.97 -8.61 6.90
C ILE A 19 9.80 -10.06 7.40
N ALA A 20 9.21 -10.94 6.60
CA ALA A 20 9.05 -12.35 6.98
C ALA A 20 10.40 -13.06 7.17
N PHE A 21 11.38 -12.81 6.30
CA PHE A 21 12.73 -13.36 6.41
C PHE A 21 13.54 -12.78 7.57
N THR A 22 13.19 -11.62 8.14
CA THR A 22 13.91 -11.08 9.32
C THR A 22 13.89 -12.03 10.52
N LEU A 23 12.92 -12.95 10.62
CA LEU A 23 12.91 -14.00 11.64
C LEU A 23 14.14 -14.93 11.55
N THR A 24 14.82 -15.00 10.41
CA THR A 24 16.08 -15.74 10.28
C THR A 24 17.23 -15.09 11.07
N SER A 25 17.11 -13.80 11.44
CA SER A 25 18.12 -13.08 12.22
C SER A 25 18.45 -13.71 13.57
N GLY A 26 17.57 -14.54 14.14
CA GLY A 26 17.88 -15.29 15.36
C GLY A 26 19.10 -16.22 15.23
N ILE A 27 19.57 -16.49 14.01
CA ILE A 27 20.83 -17.20 13.74
C ILE A 27 22.05 -16.55 14.43
N VAL A 28 22.02 -15.23 14.68
CA VAL A 28 23.11 -14.53 15.39
C VAL A 28 23.34 -15.06 16.80
N PHE A 29 22.33 -15.69 17.41
CA PHE A 29 22.41 -16.29 18.73
C PHE A 29 22.92 -17.73 18.72
N TRP A 30 23.51 -18.21 17.62
CA TRP A 30 24.04 -19.57 17.47
C TRP A 30 24.92 -20.02 18.64
N GLN A 31 25.81 -19.13 19.10
CA GLN A 31 26.72 -19.43 20.20
C GLN A 31 26.02 -19.53 21.55
N ARG A 32 24.93 -18.77 21.75
CA ARG A 32 24.17 -18.75 23.00
C ARG A 32 23.17 -19.89 23.10
N SER A 33 22.49 -20.21 22.01
CA SER A 33 21.52 -21.30 21.96
C SER A 33 21.34 -21.81 20.52
N ARG A 34 21.97 -22.94 20.21
CA ARG A 34 21.82 -23.62 18.91
C ARG A 34 20.37 -23.95 18.60
N LYS A 35 19.60 -24.40 19.62
CA LYS A 35 18.17 -24.71 19.45
C LYS A 35 17.39 -23.48 18.99
N PHE A 36 17.56 -22.35 19.69
CA PHE A 36 16.88 -21.10 19.34
C PHE A 36 17.27 -20.61 17.94
N ALA A 37 18.58 -20.58 17.65
CA ALA A 37 19.11 -20.14 16.36
C ALA A 37 18.53 -20.97 15.19
N LEU A 38 18.55 -22.30 15.31
CA LEU A 38 17.97 -23.20 14.31
C LEU A 38 16.46 -23.05 14.18
N THR A 39 15.74 -22.92 15.31
CA THR A 39 14.27 -22.72 15.27
C THR A 39 13.91 -21.39 14.60
N SER A 40 14.66 -20.32 14.89
CA SER A 40 14.43 -19.00 14.29
C SER A 40 14.71 -19.03 12.78
N LEU A 41 15.81 -19.69 12.39
CA LEU A 41 16.15 -19.91 10.98
C LEU A 41 15.06 -20.70 10.26
N ALA A 42 14.62 -21.84 10.81
CA ALA A 42 13.60 -22.68 10.20
C ALA A 42 12.24 -21.96 10.08
N LEU A 43 11.81 -21.27 11.14
CA LEU A 43 10.58 -20.49 11.14
C LEU A 43 10.65 -19.33 10.16
N GLY A 44 11.75 -18.58 10.15
CA GLY A 44 11.92 -17.45 9.23
C GLY A 44 12.01 -17.87 7.77
N MET A 45 12.68 -18.98 7.46
CA MET A 45 12.70 -19.53 6.11
C MET A 45 11.31 -20.00 5.69
N THR A 46 10.63 -20.79 6.52
CA THR A 46 9.28 -21.29 6.22
C THR A 46 8.29 -20.16 6.02
N TYR A 47 8.27 -19.19 6.94
CA TYR A 47 7.36 -18.05 6.88
C TYR A 47 7.68 -17.11 5.70
N GLY A 48 8.97 -16.84 5.46
CA GLY A 48 9.41 -16.02 4.33
C GLY A 48 9.08 -16.65 2.98
N LEU A 49 9.25 -17.96 2.83
CA LEU A 49 8.86 -18.69 1.62
C LEU A 49 7.33 -18.68 1.42
N LEU A 50 6.55 -18.92 2.49
CA LEU A 50 5.09 -18.89 2.42
C LEU A 50 4.57 -17.48 2.04
N MET A 51 5.14 -16.43 2.65
CA MET A 51 4.80 -15.05 2.33
C MET A 51 5.20 -14.70 0.89
N SER A 52 6.38 -15.13 0.44
CA SER A 52 6.83 -14.94 -0.94
C SER A 52 5.87 -15.61 -1.94
N TYR A 53 5.48 -16.85 -1.66
CA TYR A 53 4.51 -17.58 -2.48
C TYR A 53 3.16 -16.84 -2.56
N ALA A 54 2.62 -16.40 -1.43
CA ALA A 54 1.36 -15.64 -1.39
C ALA A 54 1.42 -14.36 -2.25
N ARG A 55 2.58 -13.68 -2.28
CA ARG A 55 2.78 -12.45 -3.06
C ARG A 55 2.94 -12.70 -4.56
N ILE A 56 3.55 -13.83 -4.93
CA ILE A 56 3.62 -14.29 -6.32
C ILE A 56 2.22 -14.66 -6.82
N VAL A 57 1.43 -15.41 -6.02
CA VAL A 57 0.05 -15.79 -6.37
C VAL A 57 -0.87 -14.57 -6.51
N GLN A 58 -0.64 -13.51 -5.72
CA GLN A 58 -1.35 -12.23 -5.88
C GLN A 58 -0.97 -11.48 -7.16
N GLY A 59 -0.05 -12.00 -7.98
CA GLY A 59 0.44 -11.35 -9.20
C GLY A 59 1.24 -10.08 -8.94
N GLY A 60 1.72 -9.90 -7.70
CA GLY A 60 2.32 -8.66 -7.23
C GLY A 60 3.83 -8.70 -7.07
N HIS A 61 4.50 -9.84 -7.30
CA HIS A 61 5.94 -10.02 -7.19
C HIS A 61 6.42 -11.22 -8.01
N PHE A 62 7.67 -11.19 -8.47
CA PHE A 62 8.37 -12.34 -9.05
C PHE A 62 9.17 -13.12 -8.01
N LEU A 63 9.52 -14.35 -8.35
CA LEU A 63 10.42 -15.19 -7.53
C LEU A 63 11.79 -14.51 -7.29
N SER A 64 12.31 -13.79 -8.29
CA SER A 64 13.54 -13.00 -8.16
C SER A 64 13.47 -11.94 -7.05
N ASP A 65 12.29 -11.35 -6.84
CA ASP A 65 12.09 -10.29 -5.86
C ASP A 65 12.18 -10.87 -4.44
N ALA A 66 11.70 -12.10 -4.26
CA ALA A 66 11.80 -12.85 -3.02
C ALA A 66 13.25 -13.26 -2.71
N PHE A 67 13.99 -13.78 -3.69
CA PHE A 67 15.40 -14.11 -3.50
C PHE A 67 16.26 -12.89 -3.19
N CYS A 68 16.04 -11.76 -3.88
CA CYS A 68 16.73 -10.53 -3.56
C CYS A 68 16.39 -10.04 -2.14
N SER A 69 15.12 -10.13 -1.73
CA SER A 69 14.69 -9.81 -0.37
C SER A 69 15.44 -10.61 0.69
N LEU A 70 15.56 -11.93 0.49
CA LEU A 70 16.35 -12.80 1.37
C LEU A 70 17.83 -12.37 1.39
N GLY A 71 18.41 -12.09 0.22
CA GLY A 71 19.79 -11.61 0.09
C GLY A 71 20.05 -10.32 0.84
N VAL A 72 19.18 -9.31 0.71
CA VAL A 72 19.28 -8.03 1.43
C VAL A 72 19.19 -8.23 2.94
N VAL A 73 18.26 -9.06 3.42
CA VAL A 73 18.13 -9.37 4.84
C VAL A 73 19.40 -10.03 5.39
N TRP A 74 19.93 -11.05 4.71
CA TRP A 74 21.14 -11.74 5.14
C TRP A 74 22.38 -10.85 5.06
N PHE A 75 22.51 -10.05 4.00
CA PHE A 75 23.58 -9.06 3.90
C PHE A 75 23.53 -8.07 5.07
N THR A 76 22.33 -7.61 5.45
CA THR A 76 22.13 -6.73 6.61
C THR A 76 22.52 -7.43 7.91
N ILE A 77 22.07 -8.67 8.13
CA ILE A 77 22.41 -9.46 9.33
C ILE A 77 23.92 -9.65 9.43
N ILE A 78 24.59 -10.05 8.35
CA ILE A 78 26.04 -10.24 8.29
C ILE A 78 26.77 -8.93 8.58
N SER A 79 26.35 -7.84 7.94
CA SER A 79 26.95 -6.52 8.14
C SER A 79 26.84 -6.06 9.60
N LEU A 80 25.65 -6.17 10.19
CA LEU A 80 25.46 -5.82 11.59
C LEU A 80 26.27 -6.74 12.53
N TYR A 81 26.31 -8.05 12.24
CA TYR A 81 27.05 -9.01 13.05
C TYR A 81 28.55 -8.71 13.10
N TYR A 82 29.17 -8.42 11.96
CA TYR A 82 30.63 -8.21 11.87
C TYR A 82 31.08 -6.76 12.12
N PHE A 83 30.27 -5.75 11.75
CA PHE A 83 30.69 -4.35 11.85
C PHE A 83 30.12 -3.61 13.05
N VAL A 84 28.96 -4.02 13.58
CA VAL A 84 28.27 -3.28 14.65
C VAL A 84 28.30 -4.05 15.97
N PHE A 85 27.79 -5.28 15.98
CA PHE A 85 27.64 -6.05 17.22
C PHE A 85 28.94 -6.68 17.70
N GLN A 86 29.78 -7.16 16.76
CA GLN A 86 31.07 -7.79 17.04
C GLN A 86 31.03 -8.71 18.27
N PRO A 87 30.07 -9.66 18.33
CA PRO A 87 29.85 -10.43 19.54
C PRO A 87 31.12 -11.21 19.89
N PRO A 88 31.50 -11.26 21.18
CA PRO A 88 32.65 -12.02 21.63
C PRO A 88 32.57 -13.46 21.11
N ARG A 89 33.69 -14.01 20.60
CA ARG A 89 33.74 -15.37 20.02
C ARG A 89 33.31 -16.47 20.99
N ARG A 90 33.23 -16.16 22.29
CA ARG A 90 32.81 -17.06 23.36
C ARG A 90 32.19 -16.25 24.50
N GLU A 91 30.90 -16.01 24.44
CA GLU A 91 30.15 -15.51 25.60
C GLU A 91 29.77 -16.68 26.51
N TYR A 92 30.57 -16.93 27.56
CA TYR A 92 30.18 -17.84 28.65
C TYR A 92 29.42 -17.07 29.73
N ASN A 93 28.29 -16.46 29.33
CA ASN A 93 27.38 -15.86 30.30
C ASN A 93 26.27 -16.86 30.61
N PRO A 94 26.06 -17.25 31.88
CA PRO A 94 24.94 -18.11 32.23
C PRO A 94 23.63 -17.44 31.82
N ILE A 95 22.79 -18.16 31.08
CA ILE A 95 21.48 -17.65 30.66
C ILE A 95 20.65 -17.45 31.92
N ALA A 96 20.16 -16.22 32.14
CA ALA A 96 19.31 -15.93 33.29
C ALA A 96 18.11 -16.91 33.36
N ASN A 97 17.99 -17.61 34.48
CA ASN A 97 16.94 -18.59 34.70
C ASN A 97 15.65 -17.88 35.13
N TYR A 98 14.79 -17.57 34.16
CA TYR A 98 13.47 -17.02 34.44
C TYR A 98 12.55 -18.06 35.11
N THR A 99 11.85 -17.64 36.15
CA THR A 99 10.76 -18.44 36.77
C THR A 99 9.63 -18.67 35.77
N LYS A 100 8.83 -19.75 35.96
CA LYS A 100 7.66 -20.03 35.10
C LYS A 100 6.70 -18.83 35.01
N ARG A 101 6.47 -18.12 36.13
CA ARG A 101 5.63 -16.92 36.18
C ARG A 101 6.19 -15.78 35.34
N GLN A 102 7.51 -15.54 35.41
CA GLN A 102 8.16 -14.50 34.60
C GLN A 102 8.07 -14.82 33.09
N LYS A 103 8.30 -16.08 32.69
CA LYS A 103 8.15 -16.50 31.29
C LYS A 103 6.73 -16.24 30.78
N TRP A 104 5.71 -16.62 31.54
CA TRP A 104 4.31 -16.36 31.18
C TRP A 104 3.98 -14.86 31.10
N LYS A 105 4.50 -14.03 32.01
CA LYS A 105 4.32 -12.57 31.92
C LYS A 105 4.94 -12.00 30.64
N ILE A 106 6.18 -12.40 30.30
CA ILE A 106 6.85 -11.94 29.08
C ILE A 106 6.06 -12.37 27.84
N VAL A 107 5.64 -13.64 27.78
CA VAL A 107 4.84 -14.16 26.66
C VAL A 107 3.52 -13.40 26.55
N ALA A 108 2.76 -13.25 27.64
CA ALA A 108 1.50 -12.54 27.64
C ALA A 108 1.66 -11.07 27.19
N SER A 109 2.63 -10.35 27.75
CA SER A 109 2.91 -8.96 27.36
C SER A 109 3.31 -8.84 25.89
N THR A 110 4.14 -9.75 25.39
CA THR A 110 4.55 -9.77 23.98
C THR A 110 3.35 -10.04 23.07
N THR A 111 2.49 -10.99 23.42
CA THR A 111 1.27 -11.31 22.67
C THR A 111 0.31 -10.12 22.63
N ILE A 112 0.08 -9.45 23.76
CA ILE A 112 -0.79 -8.26 23.83
C ILE A 112 -0.24 -7.14 22.94
N LEU A 113 1.07 -6.89 22.99
CA LEU A 113 1.71 -5.89 22.14
C LEU A 113 1.55 -6.22 20.65
N LEU A 114 1.80 -7.47 20.26
CA LEU A 114 1.64 -7.91 18.86
C LEU A 114 0.18 -7.82 18.40
N ALA A 115 -0.79 -8.14 19.27
CA ALA A 115 -2.21 -7.99 18.96
C ALA A 115 -2.59 -6.51 18.74
N PHE A 116 -2.10 -5.61 19.60
CA PHE A 116 -2.32 -4.17 19.45
C PHE A 116 -1.71 -3.63 18.15
N LEU A 117 -0.46 -3.99 17.84
CA LEU A 117 0.19 -3.61 16.59
C LEU A 117 -0.56 -4.14 15.36
N SER A 118 -1.07 -5.36 15.43
CA SER A 118 -1.85 -5.96 14.34
C SER A 118 -3.15 -5.18 14.08
N ILE A 119 -3.89 -4.81 15.13
CA ILE A 119 -5.09 -3.98 15.00
C ILE A 119 -4.74 -2.61 14.42
N PHE A 120 -3.65 -1.99 14.90
CA PHE A 120 -3.21 -0.70 14.39
C PHE A 120 -2.89 -0.77 12.89
N ILE A 121 -2.12 -1.77 12.45
CA ILE A 121 -1.76 -1.96 11.03
C ILE A 121 -3.01 -2.24 10.19
N TRP A 122 -3.96 -3.02 10.71
CA TRP A 122 -5.23 -3.31 10.03
C TRP A 122 -6.03 -2.04 9.69
N THR A 123 -6.03 -1.04 10.57
CA THR A 123 -6.68 0.27 10.30
C THR A 123 -5.89 1.19 9.37
N ARG A 124 -4.60 0.89 9.13
CA ARG A 124 -3.66 1.70 8.36
C ARG A 124 -3.27 1.04 7.03
N ARG A 125 -4.12 0.16 6.50
CA ARG A 125 -3.89 -0.42 5.18
C ARG A 125 -4.04 0.67 4.10
N PRO A 126 -3.06 0.84 3.21
CA PRO A 126 -3.16 1.77 2.09
C PRO A 126 -4.33 1.38 1.18
N PHE A 127 -5.15 2.36 0.83
CA PHE A 127 -6.29 2.23 -0.07
C PHE A 127 -6.03 3.04 -1.34
N TYR A 128 -6.20 2.38 -2.48
CA TYR A 128 -6.04 2.97 -3.80
C TYR A 128 -7.17 2.47 -4.69
N LYS A 129 -7.89 3.40 -5.33
CA LYS A 129 -8.91 3.08 -6.33
C LYS A 129 -8.94 4.14 -7.41
N ASP A 130 -9.00 3.69 -8.64
CA ASP A 130 -9.14 4.56 -9.80
C ASP A 130 -10.55 4.39 -10.38
N HIS A 131 -11.21 5.50 -10.69
CA HIS A 131 -12.42 5.50 -11.50
C HIS A 131 -12.12 6.21 -12.81
N ILE A 132 -12.31 5.51 -13.93
CA ILE A 132 -12.12 6.04 -15.27
C ILE A 132 -13.49 6.07 -15.93
N GLY A 133 -13.81 7.20 -16.54
CA GLY A 133 -15.03 7.34 -17.34
C GLY A 133 -14.82 8.27 -18.52
N SER A 134 -15.64 8.08 -19.54
CA SER A 134 -15.72 8.95 -20.71
C SER A 134 -17.13 9.48 -20.85
N PHE A 135 -17.25 10.71 -21.31
CA PHE A 135 -18.53 11.33 -21.63
C PHE A 135 -18.49 11.90 -23.04
N GLU A 136 -19.60 11.73 -23.74
CA GLU A 136 -19.80 12.31 -25.06
C GLU A 136 -20.02 13.80 -24.93
N ILE A 137 -19.47 14.56 -25.89
CA ILE A 137 -19.58 16.00 -25.88
C ILE A 137 -20.20 16.47 -27.18
N LEU A 138 -21.47 16.89 -27.09
CA LEU A 138 -22.20 17.46 -28.21
C LEU A 138 -21.46 18.71 -28.74
N THR A 139 -21.39 18.81 -30.07
CA THR A 139 -20.74 19.90 -30.79
C THR A 139 -21.39 21.27 -30.57
N SER A 140 -22.63 21.32 -30.08
CA SER A 140 -23.38 22.54 -29.77
C SER A 140 -22.96 23.22 -28.45
N VAL A 141 -22.24 22.52 -27.58
CA VAL A 141 -21.93 23.01 -26.23
C VAL A 141 -20.68 23.90 -26.24
N LYS A 142 -20.83 25.16 -25.82
CA LYS A 142 -19.71 26.13 -25.75
C LYS A 142 -19.05 26.21 -24.38
N GLN A 143 -19.74 25.85 -23.31
CA GLN A 143 -19.24 25.97 -21.94
C GLN A 143 -19.45 24.68 -21.14
N LEU A 144 -18.42 24.29 -20.37
CA LEU A 144 -18.45 23.10 -19.53
C LEU A 144 -18.40 23.50 -18.05
N ASN A 145 -19.47 23.20 -17.31
CA ASN A 145 -19.56 23.42 -15.88
C ASN A 145 -19.41 22.07 -15.16
N ILE A 146 -18.37 21.95 -14.34
CA ILE A 146 -18.10 20.74 -13.58
C ILE A 146 -18.43 21.01 -12.12
N HIS A 147 -19.43 20.29 -11.60
CA HIS A 147 -19.85 20.33 -10.21
C HIS A 147 -19.07 19.26 -9.44
N LEU A 148 -18.27 19.70 -8.47
CA LEU A 148 -17.34 18.85 -7.74
C LEU A 148 -17.52 19.03 -6.24
N PRO A 149 -17.43 17.95 -5.45
CA PRO A 149 -17.40 18.08 -3.99
C PRO A 149 -16.21 18.94 -3.53
N ASP A 150 -16.42 19.83 -2.57
CA ASP A 150 -15.42 20.77 -2.01
C ASP A 150 -14.04 20.16 -1.65
N LYS A 151 -14.00 18.85 -1.34
CA LYS A 151 -12.80 18.17 -0.83
C LYS A 151 -11.86 17.67 -1.92
N TRP A 152 -12.25 17.74 -3.19
CA TRP A 152 -11.48 17.17 -4.29
C TRP A 152 -10.36 18.12 -4.75
N LYS A 153 -9.18 17.55 -5.02
CA LYS A 153 -8.09 18.27 -5.67
C LYS A 153 -8.17 18.04 -7.17
N ILE A 154 -8.10 19.12 -7.94
CA ILE A 154 -8.16 19.07 -9.40
C ILE A 154 -6.75 19.33 -9.93
N GLU A 155 -6.22 18.41 -10.73
CA GLU A 155 -4.99 18.66 -11.49
C GLU A 155 -5.31 19.50 -12.75
N SER A 156 -4.30 20.21 -13.25
CA SER A 156 -4.43 21.01 -14.46
C SER A 156 -4.99 20.17 -15.62
N PRO A 157 -6.14 20.54 -16.21
CA PRO A 157 -6.73 19.81 -17.31
C PRO A 157 -5.79 19.73 -18.51
N ILE A 158 -5.70 18.56 -19.13
CA ILE A 158 -4.94 18.36 -20.36
C ILE A 158 -5.89 18.50 -21.54
N PHE A 159 -5.54 19.37 -22.49
CA PHE A 159 -6.33 19.61 -23.70
C PHE A 159 -5.68 18.89 -24.88
N GLU A 160 -6.44 18.04 -25.56
CA GLU A 160 -5.98 17.24 -26.70
C GLU A 160 -7.02 17.26 -27.83
N VAL A 161 -6.58 16.97 -29.07
CA VAL A 161 -7.49 16.82 -30.22
C VAL A 161 -8.30 15.53 -30.06
N ARG A 162 -9.48 15.62 -29.43
CA ARG A 162 -10.40 14.51 -29.16
C ARG A 162 -11.85 14.94 -29.33
N GLN A 163 -12.74 13.98 -29.60
CA GLN A 163 -14.19 14.23 -29.68
C GLN A 163 -14.88 14.13 -28.31
N ASN A 164 -14.39 13.24 -27.43
CA ASN A 164 -14.99 12.96 -26.12
C ASN A 164 -14.10 13.47 -24.97
N GLY A 165 -14.70 13.69 -23.81
CA GLY A 165 -13.97 14.01 -22.58
C GLY A 165 -13.72 12.75 -21.77
N ILE A 166 -12.54 12.66 -21.14
CA ILE A 166 -12.17 11.55 -20.26
C ILE A 166 -11.82 12.12 -18.90
N PHE A 167 -12.29 11.47 -17.84
CA PHE A 167 -11.87 11.75 -16.48
C PHE A 167 -11.23 10.53 -15.84
N LEU A 168 -10.25 10.80 -14.99
CA LEU A 168 -9.64 9.82 -14.09
C LEU A 168 -9.71 10.40 -12.68
N LEU A 169 -10.46 9.74 -11.80
CA LEU A 169 -10.49 10.05 -10.37
C LEU A 169 -9.63 9.04 -9.64
N GLU A 170 -8.52 9.51 -9.07
CA GLU A 170 -7.66 8.70 -8.22
C GLU A 170 -8.00 8.95 -6.75
N ILE A 171 -8.30 7.88 -6.02
CA ILE A 171 -8.51 7.92 -4.57
C ILE A 171 -7.33 7.26 -3.89
N ARG A 172 -6.71 7.98 -2.96
CA ARG A 172 -5.56 7.50 -2.18
C ARG A 172 -5.80 7.79 -0.71
N GLY A 173 -5.49 6.84 0.18
CA GLY A 173 -5.61 7.05 1.62
C GLY A 173 -5.46 5.76 2.41
N PHE A 174 -6.15 5.65 3.55
CA PHE A 174 -6.12 4.46 4.39
C PHE A 174 -7.53 3.98 4.71
N ALA A 175 -7.75 2.69 4.57
CA ALA A 175 -9.02 2.06 4.91
C ALA A 175 -8.84 0.59 5.32
N PRO A 176 -9.67 0.07 6.25
CA PRO A 176 -9.71 -1.34 6.58
C PRO A 176 -10.10 -2.22 5.37
N PRO A 177 -9.94 -3.55 5.48
CA PRO A 177 -10.50 -4.48 4.51
C PRO A 177 -12.01 -4.29 4.34
N HIS A 178 -12.52 -4.54 3.13
CA HIS A 178 -13.92 -4.40 2.71
C HIS A 178 -14.43 -2.97 2.48
N THR A 179 -13.67 -1.92 2.83
CA THR A 179 -14.05 -0.55 2.44
C THR A 179 -14.11 -0.44 0.91
N THR A 180 -15.22 0.09 0.40
CA THR A 180 -15.44 0.25 -1.04
C THR A 180 -15.86 1.68 -1.35
N HIS A 181 -15.23 2.27 -2.36
CA HIS A 181 -15.59 3.58 -2.87
C HIS A 181 -16.34 3.43 -4.20
N TYR A 182 -17.50 4.08 -4.29
CA TYR A 182 -18.34 4.14 -5.48
C TYR A 182 -18.35 5.57 -6.04
N LEU A 183 -18.39 5.67 -7.36
CA LEU A 183 -18.51 6.94 -8.06
C LEU A 183 -19.63 6.82 -9.08
N ASN A 184 -20.65 7.66 -8.94
CA ASN A 184 -21.67 7.85 -9.95
C ASN A 184 -21.42 9.19 -10.64
N PHE A 185 -21.40 9.19 -11.97
CA PHE A 185 -21.29 10.41 -12.76
C PHE A 185 -22.52 10.53 -13.67
N SER A 186 -22.96 11.77 -13.91
CA SER A 186 -24.01 12.05 -14.88
C SER A 186 -23.68 13.30 -15.67
N SER A 187 -23.95 13.26 -16.97
CA SER A 187 -23.83 14.39 -17.88
C SER A 187 -25.23 14.89 -18.26
N LYS A 188 -25.54 16.14 -17.92
CA LYS A 188 -26.74 16.82 -18.41
C LYS A 188 -26.32 17.91 -19.38
N THR A 189 -26.77 17.80 -20.63
CA THR A 189 -26.54 18.84 -21.63
C THR A 189 -27.77 19.70 -21.74
N ASN A 190 -27.60 21.01 -21.58
CA ASN A 190 -28.58 22.01 -21.97
C ASN A 190 -28.04 22.77 -23.18
N GLU A 191 -28.92 23.35 -23.99
CA GLU A 191 -28.68 23.90 -25.35
C GLU A 191 -27.24 24.37 -25.67
N SER A 192 -26.59 25.15 -24.80
CA SER A 192 -25.21 25.64 -24.95
C SER A 192 -24.23 25.28 -23.82
N THR A 193 -24.69 24.63 -22.74
CA THR A 193 -23.91 24.31 -21.54
C THR A 193 -24.00 22.83 -21.17
N ALA A 194 -22.86 22.16 -21.00
CA ALA A 194 -22.82 20.82 -20.42
C ALA A 194 -22.53 20.92 -18.92
N LYS A 195 -23.33 20.20 -18.12
CA LYS A 195 -23.14 20.04 -16.69
C LYS A 195 -22.68 18.62 -16.40
N LEU A 196 -21.54 18.49 -15.74
CA LEU A 196 -21.03 17.21 -15.22
C LEU A 196 -21.21 17.20 -13.70
N LEU A 197 -21.94 16.20 -13.22
CA LEU A 197 -22.21 15.98 -11.80
C LEU A 197 -21.54 14.69 -11.34
N PHE A 198 -20.71 14.80 -10.31
CA PHE A 198 -20.04 13.68 -9.67
C PHE A 198 -20.62 13.46 -8.27
N LYS A 199 -21.08 12.24 -8.00
CA LYS A 199 -21.54 11.82 -6.68
C LYS A 199 -20.70 10.67 -6.16
N GLU A 200 -19.96 10.95 -5.09
CA GLU A 200 -19.14 9.97 -4.37
C GLU A 200 -19.97 9.30 -3.27
N THR A 201 -19.73 8.00 -3.06
CA THR A 201 -20.26 7.28 -1.90
C THR A 201 -19.22 6.29 -1.42
N VAL A 202 -18.94 6.30 -0.12
CA VAL A 202 -17.98 5.39 0.52
C VAL A 202 -18.73 4.49 1.48
N ASP A 203 -18.58 3.19 1.30
CA ASP A 203 -19.07 2.17 2.22
C ASP A 203 -17.91 1.65 3.08
N GLY A 204 -18.04 1.76 4.40
CA GLY A 204 -17.01 1.40 5.38
C GLY A 204 -16.23 2.58 5.97
N TYR A 205 -15.30 2.27 6.89
CA TYR A 205 -14.45 3.27 7.53
C TYR A 205 -13.34 3.73 6.57
N GLN A 206 -13.10 5.04 6.53
CA GLN A 206 -11.99 5.64 5.79
C GLN A 206 -11.28 6.69 6.65
N ARG A 207 -9.98 6.85 6.42
CA ARG A 207 -9.22 7.94 7.04
C ARG A 207 -8.25 8.56 6.03
N GLY A 208 -8.39 9.88 5.86
CA GLY A 208 -7.45 10.67 5.07
C GLY A 208 -7.50 10.37 3.58
N PHE A 209 -8.67 10.05 3.04
CA PHE A 209 -8.86 9.95 1.60
C PHE A 209 -8.56 11.29 0.93
N GLN A 210 -7.76 11.22 -0.12
CA GLN A 210 -7.49 12.31 -1.05
C GLN A 210 -8.01 11.88 -2.41
N GLN A 211 -8.94 12.67 -2.94
CA GLN A 211 -9.52 12.50 -4.27
C GLN A 211 -8.81 13.47 -5.21
N ILE A 212 -8.15 12.93 -6.23
CA ILE A 212 -7.42 13.70 -7.25
C ILE A 212 -8.12 13.47 -8.58
N LEU A 213 -8.72 14.53 -9.13
CA LEU A 213 -9.39 14.50 -10.41
C LEU A 213 -8.45 14.99 -11.51
N LYS A 214 -8.23 14.13 -12.50
CA LYS A 214 -7.50 14.43 -13.73
C LYS A 214 -8.47 14.46 -14.89
N LEU A 215 -8.47 15.55 -15.64
CA LEU A 215 -9.37 15.76 -16.76
C LEU A 215 -8.58 15.83 -18.06
N ARG A 216 -9.06 15.11 -19.07
CA ARG A 216 -8.62 15.24 -20.46
C ARG A 216 -9.78 15.69 -21.30
N LEU A 217 -9.67 16.88 -21.88
CA LEU A 217 -10.75 17.57 -22.58
C LEU A 217 -10.35 17.91 -24.02
N PRO A 218 -11.33 18.05 -24.93
CA PRO A 218 -11.08 18.60 -26.26
C PRO A 218 -10.54 20.04 -26.21
N GLU A 219 -9.62 20.39 -27.11
CA GLU A 219 -9.02 21.74 -27.20
C GLU A 219 -10.03 22.88 -27.27
N ARG A 220 -11.22 22.66 -27.85
CA ARG A 220 -12.29 23.66 -27.94
C ARG A 220 -12.78 24.22 -26.59
N TYR A 221 -12.49 23.54 -25.47
CA TYR A 221 -12.84 24.00 -24.12
C TYR A 221 -11.70 24.71 -23.39
N LYS A 222 -10.56 24.94 -24.04
CA LYS A 222 -9.45 25.69 -23.46
C LYS A 222 -9.93 27.12 -23.16
N GLY A 223 -10.07 27.44 -21.87
CA GLY A 223 -10.59 28.73 -21.39
C GLY A 223 -12.12 28.80 -21.20
N HIS A 224 -12.86 27.71 -21.47
CA HIS A 224 -14.31 27.62 -21.31
C HIS A 224 -14.74 26.58 -20.27
N LEU A 225 -13.86 26.33 -19.29
CA LEU A 225 -14.05 25.38 -18.21
C LEU A 225 -14.32 26.14 -16.90
N ASN A 226 -15.49 25.92 -16.31
CA ASN A 226 -15.80 26.41 -14.98
C ASN A 226 -15.96 25.24 -14.01
N THR A 227 -15.16 25.24 -12.95
CA THR A 227 -15.28 24.30 -11.83
C THR A 227 -16.08 24.97 -10.72
N ILE A 228 -17.20 24.37 -10.37
CA ILE A 228 -18.12 24.84 -9.31
C ILE A 228 -18.01 23.83 -8.17
N ALA A 229 -17.67 24.32 -6.99
CA ALA A 229 -17.58 23.50 -5.79
C ALA A 229 -18.98 23.39 -5.13
N GLU A 230 -19.34 22.17 -4.70
CA GLU A 230 -20.58 21.81 -3.99
C GLU A 230 -20.31 21.29 -2.58
#